data_AF-A0A8H6GYY4-F1
#
_entry.id   AF-A0A8H6GYY4-F1
#
_cell.length_a   1.000
_cell.length_b   1.000
_cell.length_c   1.000
_cell.angle_alpha   90.00
_cell.angle_beta   90.00
_cell.angle_gamma   90.00
#
_symmetry.space_group_name_H-M   'P 1'
#
loop_
_entity.id
_entity.type
_entity.pdbx_description
1 polymer ?
#
loop_
_entity_poly.entity_id
_entity_poly.type
_entity_poly.pdbx_seq_one_letter_code
_entity_poly.pdbx_strand_id
1 'polypeptide(L)'
;MGSPWFTRSDEHNPKNQDHQNNSGNPVEVGMAAETKDIYRKSSWDPWQEWTEEEIGVDGRSSQASAKYALIVRREKEHGEIDESVLSLHSITVQSPLLKKILGPVFKGYKGIKPNLKKLEFHAPFREFFYRWDEFTQADPRNDSADSSEECSHYKLLADIIHAEIKPRIEQASDLLNNGVISFDYVWTLFEPDIEVYTTVEGRDRLFRLSSSNYSKTPDGTVAYVLCARFIDTDGDTFGYTETTLNILPFENVKPILELEVIPARLCPHLDEVKDRLVQRGRVFESLKGIHHRTYSGRGIIMLLSGEPGTGKTLTAESVSEIMQKPLYNMSAAELGDVAQEVEQKLDCALELSTRWGAVLLLDECDVFLERRTTSDIKRNKLVSIFLRLLEYFEGVMFLTTNRVSAFDPAFESRIHLTIHYPNLDYTSRLHIWRTFVNIGTDGNSLSEDELDELAGVELNGRQIKNVVKTARLLATHERTQLAMGHISTVLRIKKGLAGGS
;
A
#
# COMPACT_ATOMS: atom_id res chain seq x y z
N MET A 1 -24.16 39.56 27.52
CA MET A 1 -23.47 38.50 28.27
C MET A 1 -22.00 38.86 28.21
N GLY A 2 -21.45 39.62 29.14
CA GLY A 2 -21.45 39.37 30.57
C GLY A 2 -20.01 38.97 30.92
N SER A 3 -19.22 39.94 31.38
CA SER A 3 -18.06 39.71 32.25
C SER A 3 -18.48 38.75 33.38
N PRO A 4 -17.53 38.19 34.16
CA PRO A 4 -17.25 38.97 35.37
C PRO A 4 -15.93 38.71 36.15
N TRP A 5 -15.66 39.70 37.03
CA TRP A 5 -14.92 39.66 38.31
C TRP A 5 -13.40 39.44 38.28
N PHE A 6 -12.56 40.08 39.10
CA PHE A 6 -12.51 41.34 39.86
C PHE A 6 -11.12 41.31 40.54
N THR A 7 -10.38 42.42 40.48
CA THR A 7 -9.46 43.00 41.51
C THR A 7 -8.41 42.12 42.22
N ARG A 8 -7.16 42.57 42.43
CA ARG A 8 -6.65 43.63 43.36
C ARG A 8 -5.11 43.46 43.31
N SER A 9 -4.18 44.38 43.57
CA SER A 9 -4.14 45.69 44.21
C SER A 9 -2.77 46.31 43.90
N ASP A 10 -2.72 47.64 43.87
CA ASP A 10 -1.51 48.46 43.82
C ASP A 10 -0.56 48.24 45.00
N GLU A 11 0.75 48.40 44.77
CA GLU A 11 1.66 49.04 45.73
C GLU A 11 2.79 49.81 44.99
N HIS A 12 2.86 51.12 45.26
CA HIS A 12 3.90 52.10 44.92
C HIS A 12 5.29 51.64 45.44
N ASN A 13 6.47 51.96 44.88
CA ASN A 13 7.13 53.28 44.69
C ASN A 13 8.65 53.02 44.32
N PRO A 14 9.57 54.00 44.16
CA PRO A 14 9.93 54.74 42.95
C PRO A 14 11.45 54.73 42.59
N LYS A 15 11.81 55.51 41.56
CA LYS A 15 13.15 56.07 41.24
C LYS A 15 14.25 55.10 40.80
N ASN A 16 14.69 55.21 39.55
CA ASN A 16 15.83 56.08 39.23
C ASN A 16 16.01 56.26 37.72
N GLN A 17 16.24 57.52 37.35
CA GLN A 17 16.84 57.93 36.10
C GLN A 17 18.28 57.41 36.05
N ASP A 18 18.68 56.84 34.90
CA ASP A 18 19.99 57.09 34.31
C ASP A 18 19.96 56.61 32.85
N HIS A 19 19.75 57.58 31.96
CA HIS A 19 20.11 57.45 30.56
C HIS A 19 21.64 57.56 30.46
N GLN A 20 22.33 56.46 30.20
CA GLN A 20 23.66 56.50 29.59
C GLN A 20 23.62 55.86 28.21
N ASN A 21 23.95 56.70 27.23
CA ASN A 21 24.31 56.38 25.86
C ASN A 21 25.26 55.19 25.81
N ASN A 22 24.91 54.15 25.05
CA ASN A 22 25.90 53.23 24.51
C ASN A 22 25.89 53.35 22.98
N SER A 23 26.77 54.19 22.46
CA SER A 23 27.15 54.25 21.05
C SER A 23 27.98 53.02 20.71
N GLY A 24 27.32 51.92 20.35
CA GLY A 24 27.98 50.76 19.76
C GLY A 24 28.14 50.96 18.25
N ASN A 25 29.38 50.86 17.75
CA ASN A 25 29.67 50.72 16.31
C ASN A 25 28.78 49.61 15.71
N PRO A 26 28.30 49.75 14.46
CA PRO A 26 27.58 48.66 13.79
C PRO A 26 28.50 47.45 13.69
N VAL A 27 28.12 46.34 14.34
CA VAL A 27 28.86 45.08 14.27
C VAL A 27 28.78 44.57 12.83
N GLU A 28 29.92 44.51 12.13
CA GLU A 28 29.99 43.89 10.81
C GLU A 28 29.77 42.38 10.94
N VAL A 29 28.61 41.93 10.48
CA VAL A 29 28.13 40.56 10.68
C VAL A 29 28.97 39.58 9.87
N GLY A 30 29.56 38.58 10.52
CA GLY A 30 30.24 37.45 9.89
C GLY A 30 31.61 37.74 9.26
N MET A 31 32.25 38.86 9.61
CA MET A 31 33.57 39.26 9.08
C MET A 31 34.76 38.80 9.93
N ALA A 32 34.55 38.32 11.16
CA ALA A 32 35.63 37.67 11.91
C ALA A 32 35.80 36.22 11.42
N ALA A 33 36.99 35.88 10.93
CA ALA A 33 37.39 34.53 10.51
C ALA A 33 37.55 33.57 11.71
N GLU A 34 36.50 33.42 12.50
CA GLU A 34 36.45 32.59 13.71
C GLU A 34 35.11 31.81 13.74
N THR A 35 35.12 30.63 14.36
CA THR A 35 33.92 29.81 14.61
C THR A 35 33.41 30.04 16.01
N LYS A 36 32.09 29.99 16.21
CA LYS A 36 31.47 29.97 17.54
C LYS A 36 30.71 28.66 17.76
N ASP A 37 31.16 27.83 18.70
CA ASP A 37 30.47 26.61 19.11
C ASP A 37 29.35 26.92 20.14
N ILE A 38 28.19 26.29 19.99
CA ILE A 38 27.07 26.33 20.96
C ILE A 38 26.46 24.93 21.15
N TYR A 39 25.93 24.66 22.34
CA TYR A 39 25.61 23.30 22.80
C TYR A 39 24.15 23.12 23.28
N ARG A 40 23.61 21.89 23.17
CA ARG A 40 22.30 21.46 23.75
C ARG A 40 22.41 20.10 24.47
N LYS A 41 21.61 19.88 25.54
CA LYS A 41 21.66 18.68 26.40
C LYS A 41 20.81 17.48 25.94
N SER A 42 19.69 17.67 25.24
CA SER A 42 18.78 16.57 24.89
C SER A 42 17.91 16.88 23.66
N SER A 43 17.62 15.86 22.85
CA SER A 43 16.77 15.92 21.65
C SER A 43 15.26 15.90 21.96
N TRP A 44 14.88 15.62 23.21
CA TRP A 44 13.49 15.45 23.64
C TRP A 44 12.81 16.75 24.10
N ASP A 45 13.56 17.85 24.21
CA ASP A 45 13.03 19.17 24.58
C ASP A 45 13.36 20.21 23.48
N PRO A 46 12.47 20.41 22.50
CA PRO A 46 12.62 21.40 21.44
C PRO A 46 12.69 22.86 21.95
N TRP A 47 12.32 23.11 23.22
CA TRP A 47 12.24 24.43 23.82
C TRP A 47 13.48 24.80 24.65
N GLN A 48 14.46 23.91 24.75
CA GLN A 48 15.74 24.20 25.41
C GLN A 48 16.59 25.16 24.58
N GLU A 49 16.95 26.32 25.15
CA GLU A 49 17.82 27.31 24.50
C GLU A 49 19.28 26.83 24.38
N TRP A 50 19.97 27.23 23.30
CA TRP A 50 21.38 26.89 23.03
C TRP A 50 22.31 27.71 23.94
N THR A 51 23.29 27.08 24.60
CA THR A 51 24.16 27.75 25.59
C THR A 51 25.63 27.78 25.17
N GLU A 52 26.37 28.80 25.66
CA GLU A 52 27.76 29.11 25.24
C GLU A 52 28.85 28.44 26.09
N GLU A 53 28.55 27.88 27.27
CA GLU A 53 29.49 27.13 28.10
C GLU A 53 28.81 25.92 28.75
N GLU A 54 29.62 24.95 29.20
CA GLU A 54 29.18 23.85 30.05
C GLU A 54 28.30 24.38 31.19
N ILE A 55 27.01 24.02 31.15
CA ILE A 55 26.04 24.21 32.24
C ILE A 55 25.47 25.64 32.34
N GLY A 56 24.30 25.85 31.73
CA GLY A 56 23.21 26.65 32.30
C GLY A 56 23.09 28.14 31.92
N VAL A 57 21.99 28.45 31.20
CA VAL A 57 21.17 29.68 31.26
C VAL A 57 21.81 31.03 30.83
N ASP A 58 21.45 31.54 29.63
CA ASP A 58 20.55 32.72 29.43
C ASP A 58 20.58 33.21 27.95
N GLY A 59 19.42 33.21 27.29
CA GLY A 59 19.18 33.65 25.91
C GLY A 59 19.32 35.16 25.65
N ARG A 60 20.51 35.74 25.86
CA ARG A 60 20.83 37.16 25.54
C ARG A 60 21.99 37.38 24.56
N SER A 61 22.48 36.36 23.84
CA SER A 61 23.74 36.48 23.06
C SER A 61 23.62 36.75 21.56
N SER A 62 22.42 37.04 21.02
CA SER A 62 22.20 37.17 19.56
C SER A 62 23.00 38.31 18.91
N GLN A 63 23.38 39.37 19.65
CA GLN A 63 24.26 40.44 19.14
C GLN A 63 25.76 40.10 19.25
N ALA A 64 26.19 39.35 20.27
CA ALA A 64 27.60 39.05 20.51
C ALA A 64 28.16 37.95 19.58
N SER A 65 27.28 37.08 19.08
CA SER A 65 27.61 36.00 18.14
C SER A 65 27.55 36.42 16.66
N ALA A 66 27.01 37.60 16.34
CA ALA A 66 26.83 38.05 14.97
C ALA A 66 28.14 38.37 14.22
N LYS A 67 29.23 38.62 14.95
CA LYS A 67 30.55 38.94 14.36
C LYS A 67 31.27 37.74 13.72
N TYR A 68 30.93 36.51 14.11
CA TYR A 68 31.63 35.29 13.71
C TYR A 68 31.20 34.79 12.33
N ALA A 69 32.14 34.31 11.51
CA ALA A 69 31.85 33.82 10.17
C ALA A 69 30.89 32.61 10.16
N LEU A 70 31.03 31.73 11.16
CA LEU A 70 30.27 30.48 11.31
C LEU A 70 29.78 30.30 12.75
N ILE A 71 28.54 29.86 12.90
CA ILE A 71 28.02 29.32 14.16
C ILE A 71 27.90 27.80 14.00
N VAL A 72 28.59 27.06 14.85
CA VAL A 72 28.64 25.60 14.88
C VAL A 72 27.80 25.12 16.05
N ARG A 73 26.78 24.31 15.79
CA ARG A 73 25.88 23.76 16.80
C ARG A 73 26.22 22.30 17.05
N ARG A 74 26.50 21.93 18.29
CA ARG A 74 26.79 20.54 18.70
C ARG A 74 25.75 20.04 19.69
N GLU A 75 25.41 18.76 19.60
CA GLU A 75 24.44 18.10 20.48
C GLU A 75 25.08 16.89 21.16
N LYS A 76 24.65 16.55 22.37
CA LYS A 76 25.03 15.29 23.03
C LYS A 76 24.13 14.15 22.55
N GLU A 77 24.73 13.16 21.92
CA GLU A 77 24.06 11.91 21.56
C GLU A 77 24.27 10.89 22.68
N HIS A 78 23.20 10.24 23.17
CA HIS A 78 23.32 9.16 24.16
C HIS A 78 23.65 7.86 23.42
N GLY A 79 24.86 7.33 23.63
CA GLY A 79 25.23 6.00 23.17
C GLY A 79 24.58 4.88 24.01
N GLU A 80 24.61 3.65 23.51
CA GLU A 80 24.16 2.44 24.23
C GLU A 80 25.09 2.08 25.42
N ILE A 81 26.31 2.60 25.40
CA ILE A 81 27.31 2.52 26.47
C ILE A 81 27.46 3.96 26.98
N ASP A 82 27.56 4.16 28.29
CA ASP A 82 27.43 5.40 29.07
C ASP A 82 28.46 6.54 28.76
N GLU A 83 28.86 6.69 27.50
CA GLU A 83 29.70 7.77 26.96
C GLU A 83 28.86 8.65 26.03
N SER A 84 28.50 9.85 26.51
CA SER A 84 27.83 10.85 25.68
C SER A 84 28.85 11.47 24.70
N VAL A 85 28.70 11.21 23.40
CA VAL A 85 29.55 11.82 22.36
C VAL A 85 28.90 13.14 21.91
N LEU A 86 29.72 14.20 21.78
CA LEU A 86 29.29 15.46 21.17
C LEU A 86 29.28 15.31 19.66
N SER A 87 28.09 15.21 19.05
CA SER A 87 27.92 15.17 17.60
C SER A 87 27.59 16.55 17.04
N LEU A 88 28.07 16.83 15.83
CA LEU A 88 27.79 18.07 15.13
C LEU A 88 26.32 18.05 14.65
N HIS A 89 25.53 19.05 15.00
CA HIS A 89 24.10 19.14 14.66
C HIS A 89 23.84 20.03 13.45
N SER A 90 24.36 21.27 13.45
CA SER A 90 24.18 22.19 12.31
C SER A 90 25.25 23.28 12.24
N ILE A 91 25.41 23.89 11.06
CA ILE A 91 26.30 25.03 10.82
C ILE A 91 25.47 26.16 10.23
N THR A 92 25.54 27.35 10.82
CA THR A 92 24.99 28.58 10.23
C THR A 92 26.09 29.43 9.63
N VAL A 93 26.00 29.70 8.33
CA VAL A 93 26.91 30.57 7.59
C VAL A 93 26.44 32.01 7.70
N GLN A 94 27.21 32.84 8.41
CA GLN A 94 26.95 34.28 8.55
C GLN A 94 27.80 35.12 7.60
N SER A 95 29.01 34.66 7.27
CA SER A 95 29.94 35.39 6.41
C SER A 95 29.39 35.67 5.00
N PRO A 96 29.36 36.95 4.58
CA PRO A 96 28.98 37.32 3.20
C PRO A 96 29.93 36.74 2.14
N LEU A 97 31.23 36.64 2.45
CA LEU A 97 32.25 36.07 1.57
C LEU A 97 31.97 34.59 1.28
N LEU A 98 31.66 33.82 2.33
CA LEU A 98 31.26 32.42 2.18
C LEU A 98 29.99 32.28 1.36
N LYS A 99 28.98 33.13 1.58
CA LYS A 99 27.73 33.08 0.80
C LYS A 99 27.96 33.34 -0.69
N LYS A 100 28.91 34.23 -1.03
CA LYS A 100 29.32 34.49 -2.41
C LYS A 100 29.99 33.26 -3.04
N ILE A 101 30.87 32.57 -2.31
CA ILE A 101 31.55 31.34 -2.78
C ILE A 101 30.58 30.16 -2.91
N LEU A 102 29.68 29.97 -1.93
CA LEU A 102 28.68 28.89 -1.94
C LEU A 102 27.56 29.13 -2.97
N GLY A 103 27.44 30.36 -3.48
CA GLY A 103 26.49 30.74 -4.53
C GLY A 103 26.55 29.83 -5.76
N PRO A 104 27.71 29.79 -6.44
CA PRO A 104 27.97 28.85 -7.54
C PRO A 104 27.87 27.38 -7.16
N VAL A 105 28.39 26.97 -5.99
CA VAL A 105 28.41 25.56 -5.54
C VAL A 105 27.01 24.95 -5.49
N PHE A 106 26.04 25.69 -4.95
CA PHE A 106 24.66 25.22 -4.81
C PHE A 106 23.73 25.74 -5.91
N LYS A 107 24.27 26.18 -7.06
CA LYS A 107 23.45 26.66 -8.17
C LYS A 107 22.54 25.53 -8.67
N GLY A 108 21.23 25.77 -8.63
CA GLY A 108 20.22 24.78 -9.06
C GLY A 108 19.87 23.73 -8.00
N TYR A 109 20.50 23.74 -6.82
CA TYR A 109 20.13 22.84 -5.73
C TYR A 109 18.81 23.30 -5.08
N LYS A 110 17.79 22.44 -5.08
CA LYS A 110 16.46 22.77 -4.57
C LYS A 110 16.50 22.93 -3.04
N GLY A 111 15.95 24.03 -2.53
CA GLY A 111 15.86 24.30 -1.09
C GLY A 111 17.00 25.13 -0.52
N ILE A 112 18.11 25.33 -1.25
CA ILE A 112 19.20 26.22 -0.82
C ILE A 112 19.11 27.55 -1.57
N LYS A 113 19.04 28.65 -0.81
CA LYS A 113 19.19 30.01 -1.34
C LYS A 113 20.37 30.69 -0.63
N PRO A 114 21.54 30.77 -1.28
CA PRO A 114 22.79 31.27 -0.66
C PRO A 114 22.69 32.69 -0.08
N ASN A 115 21.81 33.52 -0.65
CA ASN A 115 21.60 34.91 -0.23
C ASN A 115 20.68 35.07 1.00
N LEU A 116 20.24 33.98 1.63
CA LEU A 116 19.44 34.07 2.85
C LEU A 116 20.23 34.69 4.00
N LYS A 117 19.55 35.50 4.83
CA LYS A 117 20.15 36.08 6.05
C LYS A 117 20.67 34.99 6.98
N LYS A 118 19.88 33.91 7.13
CA LYS A 118 20.25 32.70 7.87
C LYS A 118 20.38 31.53 6.87
N LEU A 119 21.61 31.20 6.50
CA LEU A 119 21.93 30.00 5.71
C LEU A 119 22.41 28.93 6.68
N GLU A 120 21.60 27.90 6.91
CA GLU A 120 21.87 26.84 7.87
C GLU A 120 21.90 25.48 7.17
N PHE A 121 22.90 24.67 7.50
CA PHE A 121 23.06 23.30 7.03
C PHE A 121 23.04 22.35 8.22
N HIS A 122 22.42 21.19 8.07
CA HIS A 122 22.26 20.21 9.15
C HIS A 122 23.11 18.97 8.88
N ALA A 123 23.67 18.37 9.93
CA ALA A 123 24.35 17.09 9.80
C ALA A 123 23.39 16.01 9.27
N PRO A 124 23.86 15.09 8.40
CA PRO A 124 25.25 14.87 8.01
C PRO A 124 25.64 15.67 6.74
N PHE A 125 25.16 16.91 6.56
CA PHE A 125 25.56 17.84 5.49
C PHE A 125 25.46 17.22 4.08
N ARG A 126 24.33 16.56 3.82
CA ARG A 126 24.08 15.81 2.56
C ARG A 126 24.27 16.67 1.33
N GLU A 127 23.99 17.96 1.44
CA GLU A 127 24.10 18.90 0.33
C GLU A 127 25.54 19.05 -0.13
N PHE A 128 26.51 19.06 0.80
CA PHE A 128 27.93 19.08 0.50
C PHE A 128 28.44 17.74 -0.04
N PHE A 129 27.81 16.62 0.35
CA PHE A 129 28.11 15.32 -0.25
C PHE A 129 27.77 15.31 -1.75
N TYR A 130 26.58 15.79 -2.13
CA TYR A 130 26.15 15.82 -3.54
C TYR A 130 26.85 16.88 -4.39
N ARG A 131 27.41 17.93 -3.76
CA ARG A 131 28.14 19.01 -4.43
C ARG A 131 29.62 19.03 -4.04
N TRP A 132 30.18 17.86 -3.74
CA TRP A 132 31.54 17.75 -3.19
C TRP A 132 32.60 18.27 -4.16
N ASP A 133 32.46 17.93 -5.44
CA ASP A 133 33.38 18.35 -6.50
C ASP A 133 33.30 19.86 -6.72
N GLU A 134 32.08 20.41 -6.82
CA GLU A 134 31.88 21.86 -6.95
C GLU A 134 32.37 22.62 -5.72
N PHE A 135 32.17 22.06 -4.52
CA PHE A 135 32.67 22.62 -3.27
C PHE A 135 34.19 22.67 -3.28
N THR A 136 34.87 21.57 -3.60
CA THR A 136 36.33 21.50 -3.62
C THR A 136 36.95 22.39 -4.72
N GLN A 137 36.31 22.51 -5.88
CA GLN A 137 36.74 23.41 -6.94
C GLN A 137 36.57 24.88 -6.58
N ALA A 138 35.57 25.22 -5.76
CA ALA A 138 35.30 26.59 -5.32
C ALA A 138 36.29 27.13 -4.28
N ASP A 139 37.33 26.38 -3.94
CA ASP A 139 38.40 26.83 -3.06
C ASP A 139 39.15 28.02 -3.68
N PRO A 140 39.11 29.23 -3.07
CA PRO A 140 39.75 30.42 -3.63
C PRO A 140 41.28 30.29 -3.78
N ARG A 141 41.89 29.33 -3.10
CA ARG A 141 43.33 29.01 -3.22
C ARG A 141 43.70 28.41 -4.59
N ASN A 142 42.73 27.90 -5.34
CA ASN A 142 42.96 27.32 -6.67
C ASN A 142 43.29 28.39 -7.72
N ASP A 143 42.72 29.60 -7.59
CA ASP A 143 42.85 30.68 -8.59
C ASP A 143 43.97 31.67 -8.25
N SER A 144 44.32 31.85 -6.96
CA SER A 144 45.43 32.71 -6.54
C SER A 144 46.05 32.22 -5.22
N ALA A 145 47.38 32.24 -5.12
CA ALA A 145 48.11 31.78 -3.93
C ALA A 145 48.17 32.82 -2.78
N ASP A 146 47.60 34.01 -2.99
CA ASP A 146 47.57 35.04 -1.95
C ASP A 146 46.56 34.68 -0.86
N SER A 147 46.96 34.86 0.41
CA SER A 147 46.09 34.62 1.57
C SER A 147 45.04 35.73 1.70
N SER A 148 44.04 35.71 0.82
CA SER A 148 42.89 36.61 0.91
C SER A 148 42.03 36.26 2.13
N GLU A 149 41.23 37.22 2.60
CA GLU A 149 40.26 37.01 3.68
C GLU A 149 39.22 35.94 3.29
N GLU A 150 38.90 35.83 2.00
CA GLU A 150 38.05 34.77 1.43
C GLU A 150 38.67 33.37 1.66
N CYS A 151 39.99 33.21 1.51
CA CYS A 151 40.69 31.95 1.79
C CYS A 151 40.60 31.53 3.27
N SER A 152 40.75 32.46 4.20
CA SER A 152 40.65 32.20 5.64
C SER A 152 39.24 31.78 6.04
N HIS A 153 38.22 32.47 5.52
CA HIS A 153 36.82 32.13 5.78
C HIS A 153 36.44 30.78 5.17
N TYR A 154 36.85 30.52 3.92
CA TYR A 154 36.61 29.24 3.25
C TYR A 154 37.27 28.08 4.01
N LYS A 155 38.51 28.26 4.45
CA LYS A 155 39.25 27.24 5.21
C LYS A 155 38.50 26.80 6.47
N LEU A 156 37.87 27.72 7.21
CA LEU A 156 37.10 27.36 8.41
C LEU A 156 35.93 26.42 8.08
N LEU A 157 35.16 26.74 7.04
CA LEU A 157 34.05 25.89 6.62
C LEU A 157 34.57 24.57 6.05
N ALA A 158 35.62 24.63 5.23
CA ALA A 158 36.25 23.47 4.63
C ALA A 158 36.76 22.51 5.70
N ASP A 159 37.51 22.97 6.70
CA ASP A 159 38.07 22.09 7.74
C ASP A 159 36.95 21.31 8.49
N ILE A 160 35.82 21.95 8.77
CA ILE A 160 34.66 21.30 9.41
C ILE A 160 33.99 20.30 8.45
N ILE A 161 33.65 20.73 7.24
CA ILE A 161 32.93 19.89 6.27
C ILE A 161 33.80 18.72 5.80
N HIS A 162 35.12 18.92 5.62
CA HIS A 162 36.05 17.85 5.26
C HIS A 162 36.18 16.81 6.37
N ALA A 163 36.29 17.23 7.63
CA ALA A 163 36.37 16.29 8.75
C ALA A 163 35.14 15.37 8.83
N GLU A 164 33.95 15.88 8.51
CA GLU A 164 32.69 15.14 8.58
C GLU A 164 32.38 14.34 7.31
N ILE A 165 32.54 14.94 6.14
CA ILE A 165 31.99 14.40 4.89
C ILE A 165 33.00 13.55 4.14
N LYS A 166 34.29 13.90 4.19
CA LYS A 166 35.32 13.19 3.43
C LYS A 166 35.37 11.68 3.74
N PRO A 167 35.37 11.22 5.00
CA PRO A 167 35.38 9.78 5.29
C PRO A 167 34.12 9.07 4.77
N ARG A 168 32.96 9.76 4.81
CA ARG A 168 31.69 9.23 4.30
C ARG A 168 31.69 9.14 2.77
N ILE A 169 32.32 10.09 2.07
CA ILE A 169 32.52 10.03 0.62
C ILE A 169 33.42 8.88 0.24
N GLU A 170 34.54 8.70 0.93
CA GLU A 170 35.48 7.61 0.65
C GLU A 170 34.80 6.24 0.83
N GLN A 171 34.06 6.06 1.93
CA GLN A 171 33.31 4.83 2.18
C GLN A 171 32.17 4.61 1.18
N ALA A 172 31.39 5.65 0.85
CA ALA A 172 30.32 5.54 -0.15
C ALA A 172 30.90 5.21 -1.52
N SER A 173 32.00 5.84 -1.91
CA SER A 173 32.67 5.60 -3.19
C SER A 173 33.17 4.16 -3.30
N ASP A 174 33.74 3.61 -2.22
CA ASP A 174 34.16 2.21 -2.18
C ASP A 174 32.97 1.24 -2.39
N LEU A 175 31.86 1.47 -1.69
CA LEU A 175 30.63 0.67 -1.86
C LEU A 175 30.09 0.74 -3.30
N LEU A 176 29.96 1.96 -3.84
CA LEU A 176 29.45 2.21 -5.19
C LEU A 176 30.34 1.58 -6.27
N ASN A 177 31.67 1.66 -6.12
CA ASN A 177 32.63 1.04 -7.05
C ASN A 177 32.52 -0.49 -7.08
N ASN A 178 32.06 -1.10 -5.99
CA ASN A 178 31.80 -2.54 -5.89
C ASN A 178 30.35 -2.92 -6.24
N GLY A 179 29.50 -1.95 -6.64
CA GLY A 179 28.11 -2.20 -7.04
C GLY A 179 27.16 -2.58 -5.90
N VAL A 180 27.59 -2.38 -4.65
CA VAL A 180 26.83 -2.71 -3.43
C VAL A 180 26.59 -1.46 -2.59
N ILE A 181 25.70 -1.55 -1.61
CA ILE A 181 25.45 -0.47 -0.65
C ILE A 181 25.08 -1.05 0.71
N SER A 182 25.44 -0.37 1.81
CA SER A 182 24.92 -0.68 3.15
C SER A 182 23.75 0.24 3.50
N PHE A 183 22.91 -0.19 4.44
CA PHE A 183 21.69 0.55 4.77
C PHE A 183 21.95 2.01 5.19
N ASP A 184 23.01 2.25 5.97
CA ASP A 184 23.41 3.59 6.45
C ASP A 184 23.86 4.54 5.34
N TYR A 185 24.22 4.00 4.18
CA TYR A 185 24.71 4.75 3.02
C TYR A 185 23.69 4.83 1.89
N VAL A 186 22.50 4.25 2.02
CA VAL A 186 21.42 4.32 1.02
C VAL A 186 21.12 5.76 0.61
N TRP A 187 21.17 6.70 1.56
CA TRP A 187 20.89 8.10 1.26
C TRP A 187 21.80 8.70 0.19
N THR A 188 23.03 8.21 0.05
CA THR A 188 24.00 8.72 -0.95
C THR A 188 23.57 8.51 -2.40
N LEU A 189 22.65 7.58 -2.64
CA LEU A 189 22.10 7.30 -3.97
C LEU A 189 21.06 8.33 -4.42
N PHE A 190 20.40 9.00 -3.47
CA PHE A 190 19.13 9.71 -3.70
C PHE A 190 19.27 11.22 -3.52
N GLU A 191 20.01 11.85 -4.42
CA GLU A 191 20.03 13.32 -4.55
C GLU A 191 18.60 13.84 -4.83
N PRO A 192 18.17 14.96 -4.21
CA PRO A 192 16.86 15.55 -4.48
C PRO A 192 16.63 15.86 -5.97
N ASP A 193 15.37 15.77 -6.42
CA ASP A 193 14.90 16.05 -7.79
C ASP A 193 15.41 15.10 -8.89
N ILE A 194 16.11 14.01 -8.54
CA ILE A 194 16.43 12.95 -9.51
C ILE A 194 15.21 12.09 -9.85
N GLU A 195 15.30 11.38 -10.97
CA GLU A 195 14.35 10.32 -11.31
C GLU A 195 14.71 9.03 -10.58
N VAL A 196 13.70 8.39 -9.99
CA VAL A 196 13.83 7.07 -9.34
C VAL A 196 12.95 6.05 -10.05
N TYR A 197 13.44 4.82 -10.09
CA TYR A 197 12.79 3.68 -10.71
C TYR A 197 12.39 2.65 -9.65
N THR A 198 11.20 2.09 -9.82
CA THR A 198 10.70 0.95 -9.06
C THR A 198 9.62 0.23 -9.87
N THR A 199 9.19 -0.94 -9.41
CA THR A 199 8.05 -1.66 -9.98
C THR A 199 6.88 -1.64 -9.00
N VAL A 200 5.69 -1.28 -9.51
CA VAL A 200 4.45 -1.26 -8.73
C VAL A 200 3.49 -2.21 -9.42
N GLU A 201 3.03 -3.25 -8.69
CA GLU A 201 2.18 -4.31 -9.25
C GLU A 201 2.79 -4.99 -10.48
N GLY A 202 4.11 -5.23 -10.45
CA GLY A 202 4.86 -5.85 -11.55
C GLY A 202 5.04 -4.96 -12.78
N ARG A 203 4.68 -3.67 -12.71
CA ARG A 203 4.83 -2.71 -13.81
C ARG A 203 5.87 -1.65 -13.47
N ASP A 204 6.72 -1.34 -14.45
CA ASP A 204 7.71 -0.27 -14.35
C ASP A 204 7.03 1.07 -14.01
N ARG A 205 7.66 1.83 -13.13
CA ARG A 205 7.32 3.23 -12.86
C ARG A 205 8.57 4.06 -12.67
N LEU A 206 8.50 5.30 -13.15
CA LEU A 206 9.44 6.35 -12.84
C LEU A 206 8.74 7.43 -12.03
N PHE A 207 9.41 7.89 -10.98
CA PHE A 207 8.96 8.99 -10.15
C PHE A 207 10.04 10.07 -10.10
N ARG A 208 9.65 11.30 -9.78
CA ARG A 208 10.61 12.37 -9.48
C ARG A 208 10.72 12.53 -7.98
N LEU A 209 11.92 12.37 -7.42
CA LEU A 209 12.14 12.43 -5.99
C LEU A 209 11.94 13.87 -5.47
N SER A 210 11.08 14.05 -4.47
CA SER A 210 10.89 15.34 -3.78
C SER A 210 11.84 15.48 -2.59
N SER A 211 11.88 14.46 -1.73
CA SER A 211 12.69 14.43 -0.50
C SER A 211 12.90 13.00 -0.02
N SER A 212 13.91 12.78 0.82
CA SER A 212 14.19 11.47 1.40
C SER A 212 14.91 11.54 2.75
N ASN A 213 14.58 10.65 3.66
CA ASN A 213 15.16 10.59 5.01
C ASN A 213 14.97 9.22 5.66
N TYR A 214 15.80 8.92 6.67
CA TYR A 214 15.52 7.81 7.57
C TYR A 214 14.38 8.23 8.50
N SER A 215 13.38 7.37 8.64
CA SER A 215 12.24 7.58 9.53
C SER A 215 11.76 6.26 10.09
N LYS A 216 11.18 6.31 11.29
CA LYS A 216 10.48 5.16 11.86
C LYS A 216 9.13 4.99 11.18
N THR A 217 8.85 3.79 10.70
CA THR A 217 7.53 3.38 10.23
C THR A 217 6.60 3.13 11.42
N PRO A 218 5.26 3.05 11.23
CA PRO A 218 4.30 2.90 12.33
C PRO A 218 4.49 1.66 13.21
N ASP A 219 5.15 0.62 12.68
CA ASP A 219 5.55 -0.61 13.36
C ASP A 219 6.87 -0.46 14.15
N GLY A 220 7.53 0.70 14.09
CA GLY A 220 8.77 1.01 14.82
C GLY A 220 10.06 0.74 14.04
N THR A 221 9.98 0.12 12.86
CA THR A 221 11.13 -0.18 12.01
C THR A 221 11.74 1.10 11.43
N VAL A 222 13.07 1.24 11.42
CA VAL A 222 13.73 2.38 10.77
C VAL A 222 13.89 2.06 9.29
N ALA A 223 13.17 2.78 8.43
CA ALA A 223 13.24 2.64 6.98
C ALA A 223 13.83 3.90 6.35
N TYR A 224 14.40 3.76 5.15
CA TYR A 224 14.72 4.91 4.32
C TYR A 224 13.51 5.26 3.46
N VAL A 225 12.91 6.40 3.76
CA VAL A 225 11.64 6.86 3.21
C VAL A 225 11.92 7.88 2.10
N LEU A 226 11.33 7.65 0.93
CA LEU A 226 11.43 8.51 -0.25
C LEU A 226 10.04 9.07 -0.59
N CYS A 227 9.88 10.38 -0.49
CA CYS A 227 8.71 11.08 -1.00
C CYS A 227 8.96 11.45 -2.46
N ALA A 228 8.13 10.93 -3.37
CA ALA A 228 8.30 11.13 -4.80
C ALA A 228 6.98 11.55 -5.45
N ARG A 229 7.07 12.38 -6.48
CA ARG A 229 5.91 12.84 -7.25
C ARG A 229 5.78 12.12 -8.59
N PHE A 230 4.54 11.90 -9.01
CA PHE A 230 4.20 11.34 -10.32
C PHE A 230 2.97 12.04 -10.89
N ILE A 231 2.71 11.81 -12.18
CA ILE A 231 1.56 12.36 -12.88
C ILE A 231 0.35 11.46 -12.61
N ASP A 232 -0.74 12.08 -12.18
CA ASP A 232 -2.03 11.42 -11.97
C ASP A 232 -3.18 12.32 -12.46
N THR A 233 -4.41 11.80 -12.47
CA THR A 233 -5.61 12.52 -12.92
C THR A 233 -6.76 12.38 -11.94
N ASP A 234 -7.48 13.48 -11.71
CA ASP A 234 -8.77 13.48 -10.99
C ASP A 234 -9.97 13.19 -11.92
N GLY A 235 -9.70 12.96 -13.21
CA GLY A 235 -10.70 12.76 -14.26
C GLY A 235 -10.85 13.97 -15.19
N ASP A 236 -10.57 15.17 -14.70
CA ASP A 236 -10.72 16.44 -15.43
C ASP A 236 -9.37 17.07 -15.77
N THR A 237 -8.39 16.96 -14.89
CA THR A 237 -7.06 17.55 -15.04
C THR A 237 -5.95 16.58 -14.64
N PHE A 238 -4.84 16.62 -15.38
CA PHE A 238 -3.61 15.95 -14.99
C PHE A 238 -2.83 16.86 -14.06
N GLY A 239 -2.32 16.29 -12.98
CA GLY A 239 -1.52 17.00 -11.99
C GLY A 239 -0.40 16.13 -11.44
N TYR A 240 0.48 16.76 -10.66
CA TYR A 240 1.42 16.01 -9.84
C TYR A 240 0.74 15.64 -8.54
N THR A 241 0.86 14.37 -8.16
CA THR A 241 0.55 13.88 -6.82
C THR A 241 1.80 13.27 -6.20
N GLU A 242 1.80 13.07 -4.90
CA GLU A 242 2.93 12.51 -4.14
C GLU A 242 2.63 11.09 -3.67
N THR A 243 3.68 10.30 -3.55
CA THR A 243 3.66 8.97 -2.95
C THR A 243 4.90 8.77 -2.10
N THR A 244 4.84 7.77 -1.23
CA THR A 244 5.93 7.38 -0.36
C THR A 244 6.43 6.00 -0.76
N LEU A 245 7.72 5.89 -1.06
CA LEU A 245 8.41 4.64 -1.33
C LEU A 245 9.38 4.36 -0.18
N ASN A 246 9.57 3.09 0.17
CA ASN A 246 10.38 2.71 1.32
C ASN A 246 11.45 1.69 0.91
N ILE A 247 12.65 1.87 1.44
CA ILE A 247 13.71 0.85 1.47
C ILE A 247 13.82 0.38 2.91
N LEU A 248 13.53 -0.90 3.14
CA LEU A 248 13.58 -1.51 4.47
C LEU A 248 15.03 -1.73 4.93
N PRO A 249 15.28 -1.79 6.24
CA PRO A 249 16.62 -2.08 6.75
C PRO A 249 17.07 -3.47 6.33
N PHE A 250 18.36 -3.60 6.00
CA PHE A 250 19.00 -4.85 5.65
C PHE A 250 20.39 -4.93 6.28
N GLU A 251 20.85 -6.15 6.56
CA GLU A 251 22.15 -6.38 7.19
C GLU A 251 23.29 -6.32 6.17
N ASN A 252 24.46 -5.85 6.63
CA ASN A 252 25.69 -5.76 5.83
C ASN A 252 25.52 -4.93 4.56
N VAL A 253 25.72 -5.54 3.39
CA VAL A 253 25.66 -4.89 2.08
C VAL A 253 24.68 -5.63 1.18
N LYS A 254 24.00 -4.87 0.33
CA LYS A 254 23.05 -5.37 -0.67
C LYS A 254 23.46 -4.86 -2.05
N PRO A 255 23.35 -5.66 -3.13
CA PRO A 255 23.53 -5.15 -4.49
C PRO A 255 22.55 -4.00 -4.77
N ILE A 256 23.04 -2.92 -5.37
CA ILE A 256 22.21 -1.71 -5.56
C ILE A 256 20.97 -2.01 -6.41
N LEU A 257 21.10 -2.88 -7.41
CA LEU A 257 20.00 -3.26 -8.30
C LEU A 257 18.92 -4.13 -7.64
N GLU A 258 19.18 -4.67 -6.44
CA GLU A 258 18.20 -5.45 -5.68
C GLU A 258 17.40 -4.60 -4.68
N LEU A 259 17.68 -3.30 -4.61
CA LEU A 259 16.88 -2.36 -3.81
C LEU A 259 15.47 -2.23 -4.41
N GLU A 260 14.50 -2.01 -3.51
CA GLU A 260 13.10 -1.81 -3.84
C GLU A 260 12.87 -0.55 -4.70
N VAL A 261 13.75 0.43 -4.51
CA VAL A 261 13.80 1.68 -5.27
C VAL A 261 15.26 1.95 -5.63
N ILE A 262 15.53 2.34 -6.88
CA ILE A 262 16.86 2.73 -7.32
C ILE A 262 16.81 4.06 -8.07
N PRO A 263 17.92 4.84 -8.11
CA PRO A 263 18.04 5.94 -9.06
C PRO A 263 17.84 5.44 -10.49
N ALA A 264 17.04 6.14 -11.28
CA ALA A 264 16.68 5.70 -12.63
C ALA A 264 17.92 5.49 -13.52
N ARG A 265 18.98 6.29 -13.32
CA ARG A 265 20.27 6.16 -14.02
C ARG A 265 20.94 4.79 -13.86
N LEU A 266 20.60 4.03 -12.82
CA LEU A 266 21.13 2.69 -12.57
C LEU A 266 20.23 1.57 -13.11
N CYS A 267 19.04 1.93 -13.61
CA CYS A 267 18.10 0.96 -14.19
C CYS A 267 18.67 0.39 -15.50
N PRO A 268 18.77 -0.95 -15.63
CA PRO A 268 19.12 -1.58 -16.90
C PRO A 268 18.10 -1.20 -18.00
N HIS A 269 18.58 -0.94 -19.21
CA HIS A 269 17.72 -0.59 -20.35
C HIS A 269 16.78 0.61 -20.09
N LEU A 270 17.26 1.62 -19.34
CA LEU A 270 16.45 2.79 -18.96
C LEU A 270 15.75 3.46 -20.16
N ASP A 271 16.41 3.54 -21.32
CA ASP A 271 15.83 4.16 -22.52
C ASP A 271 14.61 3.38 -23.03
N GLU A 272 14.71 2.04 -23.09
CA GLU A 272 13.58 1.17 -23.47
C GLU A 272 12.43 1.25 -22.45
N VAL A 273 12.77 1.35 -21.16
CA VAL A 273 11.80 1.56 -20.08
C VAL A 273 11.11 2.92 -20.27
N LYS A 274 11.87 3.99 -20.52
CA LYS A 274 11.32 5.34 -20.77
C LYS A 274 10.41 5.35 -21.98
N ASP A 275 10.80 4.73 -23.09
CA ASP A 275 9.97 4.63 -24.29
C ASP A 275 8.64 3.92 -24.01
N ARG A 276 8.69 2.78 -23.32
CA ARG A 276 7.49 2.03 -22.90
C ARG A 276 6.59 2.87 -21.99
N LEU A 277 7.17 3.59 -21.04
CA LEU A 277 6.44 4.46 -20.11
C LEU A 277 5.79 5.65 -20.82
N VAL A 278 6.47 6.26 -21.79
CA VAL A 278 5.93 7.35 -22.60
C VAL A 278 4.79 6.85 -23.48
N GLN A 279 4.93 5.70 -24.14
CA GLN A 279 3.85 5.08 -24.92
C GLN A 279 2.63 4.79 -24.03
N ARG A 280 2.84 4.20 -22.86
CA ARG A 280 1.77 3.96 -21.88
C ARG A 280 1.13 5.26 -21.39
N GLY A 281 1.94 6.30 -21.16
CA GLY A 281 1.49 7.63 -20.76
C GLY A 281 0.60 8.30 -21.81
N ARG A 282 0.92 8.16 -23.11
CA ARG A 282 0.07 8.65 -24.20
C ARG A 282 -1.29 7.95 -24.25
N VAL A 283 -1.32 6.65 -23.99
CA VAL A 283 -2.59 5.92 -23.85
C VAL A 283 -3.36 6.44 -22.64
N PHE A 284 -2.71 6.61 -21.49
CA PHE A 284 -3.34 7.15 -20.29
C PHE A 284 -3.90 8.56 -20.51
N GLU A 285 -3.17 9.44 -21.20
CA GLU A 285 -3.62 10.77 -21.60
C GLU A 285 -4.82 10.70 -22.56
N SER A 286 -4.82 9.78 -23.53
CA SER A 286 -5.95 9.60 -24.45
C SER A 286 -7.24 9.14 -23.77
N LEU A 287 -7.11 8.51 -22.59
CA LEU A 287 -8.22 8.09 -21.73
C LEU A 287 -8.71 9.22 -20.79
N LYS A 288 -8.28 10.46 -21.00
CA LYS A 288 -8.81 11.62 -20.27
C LYS A 288 -10.27 11.88 -20.64
N GLY A 289 -11.11 12.12 -19.63
CA GLY A 289 -12.55 12.35 -19.77
C GLY A 289 -13.39 11.13 -19.38
N ILE A 290 -14.71 11.25 -19.54
CA ILE A 290 -15.64 10.15 -19.25
C ILE A 290 -15.65 9.21 -20.45
N HIS A 291 -14.78 8.21 -20.41
CA HIS A 291 -14.83 7.09 -21.34
C HIS A 291 -15.80 6.07 -20.78
N HIS A 292 -16.99 6.00 -21.38
CA HIS A 292 -17.86 4.86 -21.16
C HIS A 292 -17.19 3.64 -21.79
N ARG A 293 -16.40 2.94 -20.99
CA ARG A 293 -15.93 1.62 -21.37
C ARG A 293 -17.14 0.71 -21.30
N THR A 294 -17.69 0.36 -22.46
CA THR A 294 -18.52 -0.83 -22.53
C THR A 294 -17.59 -1.97 -22.14
N TYR A 295 -17.74 -2.50 -20.94
CA TYR A 295 -17.06 -3.72 -20.58
C TYR A 295 -17.59 -4.77 -21.53
N SER A 296 -16.77 -5.08 -22.54
CA SER A 296 -16.92 -6.31 -23.29
C SER A 296 -16.36 -7.41 -22.39
N GLY A 297 -16.91 -7.57 -21.19
CA GLY A 297 -16.80 -8.84 -20.50
C GLY A 297 -17.36 -9.83 -21.50
N ARG A 298 -16.50 -10.57 -22.20
CA ARG A 298 -16.93 -11.64 -23.10
C ARG A 298 -17.55 -12.79 -22.32
N GLY A 299 -17.61 -12.66 -20.99
CA GLY A 299 -18.19 -13.63 -20.11
C GLY A 299 -19.68 -13.48 -19.90
N ILE A 300 -20.37 -14.61 -19.84
CA ILE A 300 -21.78 -14.70 -19.50
C ILE A 300 -21.85 -15.20 -18.06
N ILE A 301 -22.41 -14.38 -17.18
CA ILE A 301 -22.61 -14.70 -15.77
C ILE A 301 -24.09 -15.02 -15.55
N MET A 302 -24.38 -16.24 -15.07
CA MET A 302 -25.72 -16.72 -14.79
C MET A 302 -25.88 -17.00 -13.30
N LEU A 303 -26.97 -16.49 -12.69
CA LEU A 303 -27.32 -16.76 -11.30
C LEU A 303 -28.45 -17.79 -11.24
N LEU A 304 -28.22 -18.90 -10.56
CA LEU A 304 -29.21 -19.94 -10.30
C LEU A 304 -29.66 -19.83 -8.84
N SER A 305 -30.92 -19.47 -8.61
CA SER A 305 -31.47 -19.27 -7.26
C SER A 305 -32.63 -20.22 -6.98
N GLY A 306 -32.73 -20.78 -5.78
CA GLY A 306 -33.88 -21.58 -5.35
C GLY A 306 -33.53 -22.52 -4.21
N GLU A 307 -34.48 -23.33 -3.74
CA GLU A 307 -34.24 -24.24 -2.61
C GLU A 307 -33.15 -25.30 -2.90
N PRO A 308 -32.52 -25.88 -1.86
CA PRO A 308 -31.58 -26.98 -2.03
C PRO A 308 -32.23 -28.20 -2.72
N GLY A 309 -31.53 -28.79 -3.69
CA GLY A 309 -31.99 -30.02 -4.36
C GLY A 309 -32.95 -29.82 -5.54
N THR A 310 -33.06 -28.60 -6.07
CA THR A 310 -33.82 -28.27 -7.30
C THR A 310 -33.03 -28.42 -8.61
N GLY A 311 -31.76 -28.82 -8.55
CA GLY A 311 -30.94 -29.08 -9.74
C GLY A 311 -30.11 -27.90 -10.26
N LYS A 312 -29.84 -26.89 -9.42
CA LYS A 312 -28.98 -25.74 -9.77
C LYS A 312 -27.59 -26.17 -10.26
N THR A 313 -26.83 -26.87 -9.43
CA THR A 313 -25.50 -27.43 -9.77
C THR A 313 -25.55 -28.32 -11.01
N LEU A 314 -26.56 -29.19 -11.09
CA LEU A 314 -26.77 -30.10 -12.24
C LEU A 314 -27.01 -29.35 -13.56
N THR A 315 -27.61 -28.15 -13.50
CA THR A 315 -27.82 -27.32 -14.69
C THR A 315 -26.47 -26.83 -15.24
N ALA A 316 -25.57 -26.37 -14.38
CA ALA A 316 -24.23 -25.95 -14.79
C ALA A 316 -23.41 -27.14 -15.34
N GLU A 317 -23.47 -28.29 -14.69
CA GLU A 317 -22.86 -29.55 -15.18
C GLU A 317 -23.39 -29.92 -16.58
N SER A 318 -24.71 -29.89 -16.77
CA SER A 318 -25.34 -30.22 -18.06
C SER A 318 -24.95 -29.22 -19.15
N VAL A 319 -24.85 -27.93 -18.83
CA VAL A 319 -24.41 -26.90 -19.78
C VAL A 319 -22.94 -27.11 -20.16
N SER A 320 -22.07 -27.41 -19.20
CA SER A 320 -20.65 -27.70 -19.50
C SER A 320 -20.48 -28.92 -20.40
N GLU A 321 -21.29 -29.96 -20.18
CA GLU A 321 -21.30 -31.18 -21.00
C GLU A 321 -21.77 -30.86 -22.43
N ILE A 322 -22.88 -30.14 -22.59
CA ILE A 322 -23.38 -29.73 -23.93
C ILE A 322 -22.36 -28.85 -24.65
N MET A 323 -21.69 -27.96 -23.92
CA MET A 323 -20.63 -27.10 -24.47
C MET A 323 -19.32 -27.86 -24.75
N GLN A 324 -19.20 -29.11 -24.29
CA GLN A 324 -17.97 -29.90 -24.36
C GLN A 324 -16.77 -29.16 -23.77
N LYS A 325 -17.00 -28.48 -22.64
CA LYS A 325 -15.99 -27.71 -21.91
C LYS A 325 -15.81 -28.27 -20.49
N PRO A 326 -14.59 -28.26 -19.92
CA PRO A 326 -14.39 -28.65 -18.54
C PRO A 326 -15.24 -27.79 -17.60
N LEU A 327 -15.75 -28.38 -16.52
CA LEU A 327 -16.38 -27.66 -15.42
C LEU A 327 -15.35 -27.45 -14.31
N TYR A 328 -15.04 -26.20 -14.00
CA TYR A 328 -14.30 -25.84 -12.79
C TYR A 328 -15.32 -25.53 -11.70
N ASN A 329 -15.44 -26.41 -10.71
CA ASN A 329 -16.36 -26.23 -9.59
C ASN A 329 -15.61 -25.79 -8.33
N MET A 330 -16.12 -24.75 -7.67
CA MET A 330 -15.57 -24.21 -6.42
C MET A 330 -16.72 -23.81 -5.50
N SER A 331 -16.68 -24.25 -4.24
CA SER A 331 -17.63 -23.77 -3.23
C SER A 331 -17.23 -22.39 -2.69
N ALA A 332 -18.22 -21.54 -2.43
CA ALA A 332 -18.03 -20.27 -1.73
C ALA A 332 -17.34 -20.43 -0.37
N ALA A 333 -17.51 -21.57 0.31
CA ALA A 333 -16.83 -21.86 1.57
C ALA A 333 -15.31 -22.07 1.40
N GLU A 334 -14.86 -22.48 0.22
CA GLU A 334 -13.44 -22.68 -0.07
C GLU A 334 -12.67 -21.36 -0.22
N LEU A 335 -13.38 -20.25 -0.50
CA LEU A 335 -12.77 -18.93 -0.67
C LEU A 335 -12.26 -18.34 0.67
N GLY A 336 -12.80 -18.77 1.80
CA GLY A 336 -12.48 -18.25 3.13
C GLY A 336 -13.30 -17.02 3.52
N ASP A 337 -13.01 -16.47 4.71
CA ASP A 337 -13.69 -15.30 5.30
C ASP A 337 -12.79 -14.04 5.34
N VAL A 338 -11.52 -14.18 4.93
CA VAL A 338 -10.54 -13.10 4.86
C VAL A 338 -10.44 -12.56 3.44
N ALA A 339 -10.58 -11.24 3.29
CA ALA A 339 -10.58 -10.55 2.00
C ALA A 339 -9.39 -10.89 1.08
N GLN A 340 -8.19 -10.99 1.63
CA GLN A 340 -6.99 -11.30 0.86
C GLN A 340 -6.98 -12.75 0.35
N GLU A 341 -7.49 -13.68 1.14
CA GLU A 341 -7.58 -15.11 0.76
C GLU A 341 -8.64 -15.32 -0.32
N VAL A 342 -9.80 -14.69 -0.16
CA VAL A 342 -10.90 -14.71 -1.15
C VAL A 342 -10.41 -14.14 -2.48
N GLU A 343 -9.70 -13.02 -2.46
CA GLU A 343 -9.14 -12.40 -3.66
C GLU A 343 -8.16 -13.33 -4.37
N GLN A 344 -7.17 -13.87 -3.66
CA GLN A 344 -6.17 -14.78 -4.24
C GLN A 344 -6.78 -16.06 -4.82
N LYS A 345 -7.72 -16.68 -4.09
CA LYS A 345 -8.36 -17.93 -4.53
C LYS A 345 -9.30 -17.70 -5.71
N LEU A 346 -10.08 -16.62 -5.69
CA LEU A 346 -10.98 -16.30 -6.78
C LEU A 346 -10.21 -15.89 -8.03
N ASP A 347 -9.16 -15.06 -7.93
CA ASP A 347 -8.30 -14.72 -9.06
C ASP A 347 -7.69 -15.99 -9.69
N CYS A 348 -7.15 -16.89 -8.89
CA CYS A 348 -6.64 -18.17 -9.37
C CYS A 348 -7.71 -18.99 -10.11
N ALA A 349 -8.93 -19.08 -9.57
CA ALA A 349 -10.03 -19.80 -10.21
C ALA A 349 -10.46 -19.17 -11.54
N LEU A 350 -10.53 -17.83 -11.60
CA LEU A 350 -10.88 -17.09 -12.82
C LEU A 350 -9.80 -17.26 -13.89
N GLU A 351 -8.53 -17.16 -13.52
CA GLU A 351 -7.40 -17.37 -14.43
C GLU A 351 -7.36 -18.80 -14.98
N LEU A 352 -7.51 -19.82 -14.11
CA LEU A 352 -7.55 -21.22 -14.53
C LEU A 352 -8.71 -21.50 -15.48
N SER A 353 -9.90 -20.99 -15.14
CA SER A 353 -11.10 -21.14 -15.97
C SER A 353 -10.91 -20.51 -17.35
N THR A 354 -10.31 -19.32 -17.40
CA THR A 354 -10.00 -18.62 -18.65
C THR A 354 -8.97 -19.39 -19.48
N ARG A 355 -7.87 -19.84 -18.86
CA ARG A 355 -6.78 -20.57 -19.54
C ARG A 355 -7.21 -21.92 -20.09
N TRP A 356 -8.10 -22.63 -19.39
CA TRP A 356 -8.63 -23.93 -19.84
C TRP A 356 -9.88 -23.78 -20.72
N GLY A 357 -10.42 -22.57 -20.86
CA GLY A 357 -11.70 -22.34 -21.52
C GLY A 357 -12.87 -23.04 -20.82
N ALA A 358 -12.74 -23.28 -19.52
CA ALA A 358 -13.69 -24.02 -18.68
C ALA A 358 -14.92 -23.17 -18.34
N VAL A 359 -16.03 -23.84 -18.02
CA VAL A 359 -17.19 -23.23 -17.37
C VAL A 359 -16.87 -23.15 -15.87
N LEU A 360 -16.98 -21.97 -15.27
CA LEU A 360 -16.77 -21.78 -13.84
C LEU A 360 -18.10 -21.90 -13.10
N LEU A 361 -18.17 -22.75 -12.09
CA LEU A 361 -19.30 -22.87 -11.17
C LEU A 361 -18.85 -22.46 -9.77
N LEU A 362 -19.46 -21.39 -9.24
CA LEU A 362 -19.33 -20.99 -7.85
C LEU A 362 -20.59 -21.39 -7.08
N ASP A 363 -20.49 -22.44 -6.28
CA ASP A 363 -21.61 -23.01 -5.54
C ASP A 363 -21.78 -22.32 -4.17
N GLU A 364 -23.02 -22.09 -3.74
CA GLU A 364 -23.38 -21.55 -2.41
C GLU A 364 -22.89 -20.12 -2.14
N CYS A 365 -22.97 -19.22 -3.13
CA CYS A 365 -22.51 -17.83 -3.06
C CYS A 365 -23.34 -16.89 -2.15
N ASP A 366 -24.17 -17.43 -1.25
CA ASP A 366 -25.10 -16.68 -0.40
C ASP A 366 -24.42 -15.54 0.37
N VAL A 367 -23.21 -15.80 0.88
CA VAL A 367 -22.45 -14.84 1.69
C VAL A 367 -22.03 -13.61 0.87
N PHE A 368 -21.67 -13.81 -0.41
CA PHE A 368 -21.15 -12.79 -1.31
C PHE A 368 -22.22 -12.01 -2.06
N LEU A 369 -23.43 -12.57 -2.22
CA LEU A 369 -24.53 -11.97 -2.98
C LEU A 369 -25.47 -11.09 -2.13
N GLU A 370 -25.43 -11.20 -0.81
CA GLU A 370 -26.31 -10.46 0.10
C GLU A 370 -26.00 -8.95 0.12
N ARG A 371 -27.02 -8.14 0.44
CA ARG A 371 -26.86 -6.68 0.57
C ARG A 371 -25.81 -6.29 1.60
N ARG A 372 -25.00 -5.28 1.25
CA ARG A 372 -24.12 -4.59 2.18
C ARG A 372 -24.91 -3.95 3.33
N THR A 373 -24.39 -4.08 4.54
CA THR A 373 -24.95 -3.44 5.75
C THR A 373 -23.91 -2.52 6.38
N THR A 374 -24.33 -1.43 7.02
CA THR A 374 -23.39 -0.45 7.62
C THR A 374 -22.61 -1.03 8.80
N SER A 375 -23.10 -2.10 9.42
CA SER A 375 -22.49 -2.73 10.58
C SER A 375 -21.39 -3.74 10.25
N ASP A 376 -21.34 -4.26 9.01
CA ASP A 376 -20.43 -5.37 8.65
C ASP A 376 -19.38 -4.94 7.61
N ILE A 377 -18.34 -4.27 8.10
CA ILE A 377 -17.22 -3.80 7.28
C ILE A 377 -16.49 -4.97 6.60
N LYS A 378 -16.34 -6.11 7.30
CA LYS A 378 -15.62 -7.28 6.77
C LYS A 378 -16.35 -7.85 5.57
N ARG A 379 -17.65 -8.10 5.70
CA ARG A 379 -18.48 -8.61 4.61
C ARG A 379 -18.58 -7.63 3.45
N ASN A 380 -18.72 -6.34 3.71
CA ASN A 380 -18.75 -5.33 2.65
C ASN A 380 -17.46 -5.32 1.81
N LYS A 381 -16.31 -5.57 2.45
CA LYS A 381 -15.03 -5.72 1.74
C LYS A 381 -15.05 -6.95 0.82
N LEU A 382 -15.58 -8.09 1.30
CA LEU A 382 -15.74 -9.31 0.49
C LEU A 382 -16.64 -9.08 -0.73
N VAL A 383 -17.83 -8.49 -0.51
CA VAL A 383 -18.79 -8.19 -1.60
C VAL A 383 -18.15 -7.26 -2.64
N SER A 384 -17.36 -6.27 -2.20
CA SER A 384 -16.68 -5.34 -3.10
C SER A 384 -15.59 -6.00 -3.94
N ILE A 385 -14.80 -6.90 -3.35
CA ILE A 385 -13.80 -7.69 -4.08
C ILE A 385 -14.49 -8.59 -5.09
N PHE A 386 -15.52 -9.31 -4.67
CA PHE A 386 -16.26 -10.23 -5.53
C PHE A 386 -16.85 -9.50 -6.76
N LEU A 387 -17.51 -8.35 -6.56
CA LEU A 387 -18.05 -7.54 -7.66
C LEU A 387 -16.99 -7.03 -8.63
N ARG A 388 -15.82 -6.61 -8.12
CA ARG A 388 -14.70 -6.19 -8.96
C ARG A 388 -14.21 -7.36 -9.82
N LEU A 389 -14.05 -8.54 -9.24
CA LEU A 389 -13.53 -9.71 -9.96
C LEU A 389 -14.50 -10.23 -11.03
N LEU A 390 -15.82 -10.11 -10.80
CA LEU A 390 -16.82 -10.42 -11.83
C LEU A 390 -16.77 -9.49 -13.06
N GLU A 391 -16.31 -8.23 -12.92
CA GLU A 391 -16.23 -7.30 -14.07
C GLU A 391 -15.20 -7.72 -15.12
N TYR A 392 -14.14 -8.41 -14.71
CA TYR A 392 -13.02 -8.75 -15.57
C TYR A 392 -13.06 -10.20 -16.08
N PHE A 393 -14.09 -10.97 -15.71
CA PHE A 393 -14.16 -12.37 -16.08
C PHE A 393 -14.46 -12.57 -17.58
N GLU A 394 -13.66 -13.42 -18.21
CA GLU A 394 -13.82 -13.87 -19.59
C GLU A 394 -14.20 -15.35 -19.64
N GLY A 395 -15.48 -15.67 -19.86
CA GLY A 395 -15.94 -17.07 -19.96
C GLY A 395 -17.38 -17.29 -19.52
N VAL A 396 -17.79 -18.54 -19.32
CA VAL A 396 -19.14 -18.83 -18.80
C VAL A 396 -19.05 -19.10 -17.31
N MET A 397 -19.80 -18.34 -16.51
CA MET A 397 -19.86 -18.50 -15.06
C MET A 397 -21.29 -18.79 -14.61
N PHE A 398 -21.43 -19.79 -13.74
CA PHE A 398 -22.63 -20.06 -12.98
C PHE A 398 -22.40 -19.75 -11.51
N LEU A 399 -23.27 -18.94 -10.93
CA LEU A 399 -23.36 -18.68 -9.50
C LEU A 399 -24.59 -19.43 -8.98
N THR A 400 -24.49 -20.15 -7.88
CA THR A 400 -25.67 -20.71 -7.21
C THR A 400 -25.92 -20.01 -5.88
N THR A 401 -27.20 -19.90 -5.53
CA THR A 401 -27.63 -19.41 -4.22
C THR A 401 -28.83 -20.20 -3.73
N ASN A 402 -28.86 -20.48 -2.44
CA ASN A 402 -30.00 -21.09 -1.77
C ASN A 402 -30.97 -20.04 -1.22
N ARG A 403 -30.56 -18.76 -1.18
CA ARG A 403 -31.36 -17.67 -0.64
C ARG A 403 -31.94 -16.83 -1.76
N VAL A 404 -33.26 -16.70 -1.78
CA VAL A 404 -33.98 -15.73 -2.63
C VAL A 404 -34.05 -14.35 -1.93
N SER A 405 -33.10 -14.06 -1.04
CA SER A 405 -33.05 -12.83 -0.26
C SER A 405 -32.69 -11.62 -1.12
N ALA A 406 -32.92 -10.41 -0.59
CA ALA A 406 -32.57 -9.17 -1.25
C ALA A 406 -31.07 -9.10 -1.58
N PHE A 407 -30.73 -9.25 -2.87
CA PHE A 407 -29.37 -9.14 -3.38
C PHE A 407 -28.84 -7.70 -3.31
N ASP A 408 -27.51 -7.56 -3.25
CA ASP A 408 -26.88 -6.26 -3.47
C ASP A 408 -27.22 -5.79 -4.91
N PRO A 409 -27.85 -4.61 -5.07
CA PRO A 409 -28.25 -4.09 -6.39
C PRO A 409 -27.09 -4.00 -7.39
N ALA A 410 -25.84 -3.91 -6.92
CA ALA A 410 -24.68 -3.88 -7.80
C ALA A 410 -24.54 -5.15 -8.65
N PHE A 411 -25.07 -6.30 -8.20
CA PHE A 411 -25.04 -7.54 -8.97
C PHE A 411 -25.95 -7.51 -10.20
N GLU A 412 -27.03 -6.72 -10.20
CA GLU A 412 -27.96 -6.63 -11.33
C GLU A 412 -27.26 -6.16 -12.61
N SER A 413 -26.22 -5.33 -12.47
CA SER A 413 -25.42 -4.83 -13.60
C SER A 413 -24.36 -5.80 -14.14
N ARG A 414 -24.11 -6.92 -13.43
CA ARG A 414 -23.04 -7.90 -13.76
C ARG A 414 -23.60 -9.29 -14.09
N ILE A 415 -24.79 -9.62 -13.59
CA ILE A 415 -25.49 -10.87 -13.89
C ILE A 415 -26.29 -10.70 -15.17
N HIS A 416 -26.02 -11.54 -16.16
CA HIS A 416 -26.67 -11.48 -17.47
C HIS A 416 -28.03 -12.20 -17.47
N LEU A 417 -28.15 -13.25 -16.67
CA LEU A 417 -29.36 -14.05 -16.56
C LEU A 417 -29.53 -14.56 -15.13
N THR A 418 -30.72 -14.38 -14.56
CA THR A 418 -31.11 -14.97 -13.28
C THR A 418 -32.20 -16.00 -13.54
N ILE A 419 -31.94 -17.26 -13.17
CA ILE A 419 -32.90 -18.38 -13.26
C ILE A 419 -33.38 -18.71 -11.86
N HIS A 420 -34.68 -18.54 -11.64
CA HIS A 420 -35.33 -18.90 -10.39
C HIS A 420 -35.93 -20.31 -10.48
N TYR A 421 -35.49 -21.21 -9.59
CA TYR A 421 -35.97 -22.58 -9.48
C TYR A 421 -37.08 -22.65 -8.44
N PRO A 422 -38.35 -22.80 -8.86
CA PRO A 422 -39.44 -23.03 -7.93
C PRO A 422 -39.31 -24.42 -7.27
N ASN A 423 -40.12 -24.64 -6.23
CA ASN A 423 -40.27 -25.96 -5.66
C ASN A 423 -40.84 -26.94 -6.70
N LEU A 424 -40.39 -28.20 -6.64
CA LEU A 424 -40.78 -29.21 -7.63
C LEU A 424 -42.28 -29.45 -7.57
N ASP A 425 -42.96 -29.32 -8.70
CA ASP A 425 -44.36 -29.69 -8.83
C ASP A 425 -44.54 -31.22 -8.90
N TYR A 426 -45.79 -31.66 -8.83
CA TYR A 426 -46.14 -33.08 -8.88
C TYR A 426 -45.57 -33.78 -10.12
N THR A 427 -45.72 -33.15 -11.29
CA THR A 427 -45.25 -33.67 -12.58
C THR A 427 -43.73 -33.84 -12.62
N SER A 428 -42.99 -32.88 -12.08
CA SER A 428 -41.53 -32.90 -11.98
C SER A 428 -41.07 -34.00 -11.02
N ARG A 429 -41.72 -34.13 -9.86
CA ARG A 429 -41.41 -35.20 -8.89
C ARG A 429 -41.66 -36.58 -9.47
N LEU A 430 -42.77 -36.79 -10.17
CA LEU A 430 -43.07 -38.05 -10.86
C LEU A 430 -41.98 -38.42 -11.87
N HIS A 431 -41.56 -37.44 -12.69
CA HIS A 431 -40.49 -37.64 -13.65
C HIS A 431 -39.15 -38.01 -12.97
N ILE A 432 -38.83 -37.33 -11.86
CA ILE A 432 -37.62 -37.60 -11.07
C ILE A 432 -37.66 -39.01 -10.45
N TRP A 433 -38.81 -39.42 -9.90
CA TRP A 433 -39.01 -40.77 -9.37
C TRP A 433 -38.82 -41.84 -10.44
N ARG A 434 -39.51 -41.70 -11.59
CA ARG A 434 -39.33 -42.59 -12.75
C ARG A 434 -37.85 -42.71 -13.14
N THR A 435 -37.16 -41.58 -13.23
CA THR A 435 -35.74 -41.54 -13.62
C THR A 435 -34.88 -42.31 -12.62
N PHE A 436 -34.95 -42.00 -11.32
CA PHE A 436 -34.09 -42.66 -10.32
C PHE A 436 -34.42 -44.12 -10.06
N VAL A 437 -35.69 -44.53 -10.21
CA VAL A 437 -36.12 -45.92 -10.08
C VAL A 437 -35.64 -46.77 -11.28
N ASN A 438 -35.47 -46.17 -12.46
CA ASN A 438 -35.01 -46.88 -13.65
C ASN A 438 -33.47 -46.87 -13.84
N ILE A 439 -32.75 -45.95 -13.21
CA ILE A 439 -31.29 -45.88 -13.31
C ILE A 439 -30.62 -47.12 -12.67
N GLY A 440 -29.90 -47.92 -13.48
CA GLY A 440 -28.98 -48.96 -13.01
C GLY A 440 -29.60 -50.32 -12.65
N THR A 441 -30.68 -50.74 -13.32
CA THR A 441 -31.33 -52.05 -13.06
C THR A 441 -31.86 -52.74 -14.32
N ASP A 442 -31.70 -54.07 -14.37
CA ASP A 442 -32.41 -55.00 -15.26
C ASP A 442 -33.83 -55.35 -14.75
N GLY A 443 -34.53 -54.36 -14.17
CA GLY A 443 -35.90 -54.49 -13.64
C GLY A 443 -36.11 -53.91 -12.24
N ASN A 444 -37.26 -53.28 -12.05
CA ASN A 444 -37.85 -52.92 -10.75
C ASN A 444 -39.27 -53.52 -10.69
N SER A 445 -39.84 -53.66 -9.50
CA SER A 445 -41.20 -54.20 -9.33
C SER A 445 -42.22 -53.10 -9.00
N LEU A 446 -41.95 -51.85 -9.39
CA LEU A 446 -42.78 -50.69 -9.11
C LEU A 446 -43.71 -50.44 -10.29
N SER A 447 -45.01 -50.34 -10.00
CA SER A 447 -46.05 -49.95 -10.96
C SER A 447 -46.11 -48.43 -11.14
N GLU A 448 -46.71 -47.98 -12.25
CA GLU A 448 -46.94 -46.56 -12.49
C GLU A 448 -47.86 -45.92 -11.42
N ASP A 449 -48.86 -46.67 -10.92
CA ASP A 449 -49.75 -46.20 -9.86
C ASP A 449 -48.99 -45.94 -8.54
N GLU A 450 -47.99 -46.77 -8.22
CA GLU A 450 -47.12 -46.57 -7.05
C GLU A 450 -46.18 -45.37 -7.22
N LEU A 451 -45.71 -45.11 -8.44
CA LEU A 451 -44.91 -43.92 -8.74
C LEU A 451 -45.74 -42.63 -8.64
N ASP A 452 -47.00 -42.68 -9.07
CA ASP A 452 -47.96 -41.58 -8.91
C ASP A 452 -48.26 -41.29 -7.43
N GLU A 453 -48.35 -42.32 -6.57
CA GLU A 453 -48.47 -42.16 -5.12
C GLU A 453 -47.22 -41.48 -4.53
N LEU A 454 -46.02 -41.94 -4.91
CA LEU A 454 -44.75 -41.38 -4.45
C LEU A 454 -44.54 -39.92 -4.89
N ALA A 455 -45.05 -39.52 -6.05
CA ALA A 455 -45.04 -38.14 -6.53
C ALA A 455 -45.92 -37.20 -5.69
N GLY A 456 -46.91 -37.75 -4.98
CA GLY A 456 -47.74 -37.02 -4.03
C GLY A 456 -46.98 -36.54 -2.78
N VAL A 457 -45.83 -37.14 -2.46
CA VAL A 457 -45.01 -36.73 -1.31
C VAL A 457 -44.14 -35.53 -1.68
N GLU A 458 -44.25 -34.44 -0.93
CA GLU A 458 -43.45 -33.23 -1.12
C GLU A 458 -41.98 -33.48 -0.73
N LEU A 459 -41.18 -33.90 -1.69
CA LEU A 459 -39.74 -34.13 -1.56
C LEU A 459 -38.98 -33.40 -2.67
N ASN A 460 -37.81 -32.86 -2.33
CA ASN A 460 -36.88 -32.33 -3.33
C ASN A 460 -36.10 -33.45 -4.05
N GLY A 461 -35.47 -33.12 -5.18
CA GLY A 461 -34.78 -34.12 -6.01
C GLY A 461 -33.65 -34.85 -5.28
N ARG A 462 -32.93 -34.16 -4.38
CA ARG A 462 -31.88 -34.74 -3.54
C ARG A 462 -32.47 -35.75 -2.53
N GLN A 463 -33.61 -35.42 -1.92
CA GLN A 463 -34.32 -36.31 -1.00
C GLN A 463 -34.83 -37.56 -1.73
N ILE A 464 -35.43 -37.41 -2.91
CA ILE A 464 -35.91 -38.54 -3.73
C ILE A 464 -34.74 -39.47 -4.08
N LYS A 465 -33.63 -38.92 -4.62
CA LYS A 465 -32.41 -39.69 -4.94
C LYS A 465 -31.91 -40.48 -3.73
N ASN A 466 -31.86 -39.84 -2.55
CA ASN A 466 -31.42 -40.49 -1.32
C ASN A 466 -32.37 -41.61 -0.88
N VAL A 467 -33.69 -41.40 -0.98
CA VAL A 467 -34.67 -42.45 -0.65
C VAL A 467 -34.51 -43.66 -1.57
N VAL A 468 -34.43 -43.45 -2.88
CA VAL A 468 -34.23 -44.54 -3.84
C VAL A 468 -32.91 -45.28 -3.60
N LYS A 469 -31.82 -44.55 -3.33
CA LYS A 469 -30.51 -45.15 -3.04
C LYS A 469 -30.55 -46.03 -1.79
N THR A 470 -31.14 -45.55 -0.70
CA THR A 470 -31.27 -46.33 0.54
C THR A 470 -32.21 -47.53 0.35
N ALA A 471 -33.33 -47.35 -0.36
CA ALA A 471 -34.26 -48.44 -0.64
C ALA A 471 -33.62 -49.53 -1.50
N ARG A 472 -32.76 -49.17 -2.47
CA ARG A 472 -31.96 -50.14 -3.24
C ARG A 472 -30.99 -50.91 -2.35
N LEU A 473 -30.31 -50.24 -1.41
CA LEU A 473 -29.40 -50.93 -0.48
C LEU A 473 -30.14 -51.98 0.37
N LEU A 474 -31.37 -51.67 0.82
CA LEU A 474 -32.22 -52.63 1.52
C LEU A 474 -32.60 -53.82 0.61
N ALA A 475 -33.06 -53.54 -0.61
CA ALA A 475 -33.42 -54.58 -1.58
C ALA A 475 -32.23 -55.51 -1.90
N THR A 476 -31.03 -54.94 -2.10
CA THR A 476 -29.81 -55.72 -2.35
C THR A 476 -29.44 -56.59 -1.15
N HIS A 477 -29.59 -56.08 0.07
CA HIS A 477 -29.36 -56.86 1.30
C HIS A 477 -30.35 -58.02 1.42
N GLU A 478 -31.61 -57.80 1.05
CA GLU A 478 -32.67 -58.81 1.04
C GLU A 478 -32.63 -59.73 -0.20
N ARG A 479 -31.74 -59.46 -1.16
CA ARG A 479 -31.63 -60.16 -2.46
C ARG A 479 -32.93 -60.14 -3.26
N THR A 480 -33.70 -59.08 -3.13
CA THR A 480 -34.97 -58.85 -3.83
C THR A 480 -34.83 -57.67 -4.80
N GLN A 481 -35.79 -57.55 -5.73
CA GLN A 481 -35.89 -56.36 -6.58
C GLN A 481 -36.41 -55.16 -5.77
N LEU A 482 -36.14 -53.94 -6.24
CA LEU A 482 -36.66 -52.74 -5.63
C LEU A 482 -38.20 -52.71 -5.73
N ALA A 483 -38.85 -52.89 -4.58
CA ALA A 483 -40.30 -52.82 -4.41
C ALA A 483 -40.73 -51.63 -3.54
N MET A 484 -42.03 -51.28 -3.62
CA MET A 484 -42.65 -50.20 -2.82
C MET A 484 -42.48 -50.39 -1.31
N GLY A 485 -42.41 -51.63 -0.83
CA GLY A 485 -42.17 -51.94 0.59
C GLY A 485 -40.84 -51.37 1.12
N HIS A 486 -39.77 -51.41 0.31
CA HIS A 486 -38.48 -50.84 0.71
C HIS A 486 -38.53 -49.31 0.75
N ILE A 487 -39.15 -48.67 -0.25
CA ILE A 487 -39.29 -47.20 -0.32
C ILE A 487 -40.13 -46.70 0.85
N SER A 488 -41.28 -47.32 1.10
CA SER A 488 -42.18 -47.01 2.22
C SER A 488 -41.47 -47.14 3.57
N THR A 489 -40.62 -48.17 3.74
CA THR A 489 -39.83 -48.35 4.96
C THR A 489 -38.87 -47.19 5.18
N VAL A 490 -38.14 -46.76 4.14
CA VAL A 490 -37.21 -45.61 4.21
C VAL A 490 -37.96 -44.30 4.48
N LEU A 491 -39.10 -44.08 3.82
CA LEU A 491 -39.94 -42.90 4.05
C LEU A 491 -40.49 -42.87 5.48
N ARG A 492 -40.91 -44.01 6.03
CA ARG A 492 -41.39 -44.13 7.41
C ARG A 492 -40.29 -43.83 8.43
N ILE A 493 -39.09 -44.37 8.23
CA ILE A 493 -37.94 -44.09 9.10
C ILE A 493 -37.61 -42.58 9.08
N LYS A 494 -37.60 -41.96 7.90
CA LYS A 494 -37.38 -40.51 7.78
C LYS A 494 -38.47 -39.67 8.43
N LYS A 495 -39.75 -40.06 8.30
CA LYS A 495 -40.87 -39.36 8.97
C LYS A 495 -40.83 -39.56 10.50
N GLY A 496 -40.47 -40.75 10.98
CA GLY A 496 -40.33 -41.04 12.42
C GLY A 496 -39.20 -40.26 13.10
N LEU A 497 -38.14 -39.92 12.37
CA LEU A 497 -37.05 -39.06 12.85
C LEU A 497 -37.43 -37.57 12.96
N ALA A 498 -38.47 -37.12 12.27
CA ALA A 498 -38.92 -35.71 12.28
C ALA A 498 -40.00 -35.42 13.35
N GLY A 499 -40.54 -36.44 14.01
CA GLY A 499 -41.60 -36.33 15.03
C GLY A 499 -41.14 -36.52 16.48
N GLY A 500 -39.82 -36.55 16.72
CA GLY A 500 -39.22 -36.71 18.04
C GLY A 500 -38.33 -35.53 18.41
N SER A 501 -38.96 -34.39 18.69
CA SER A 501 -38.33 -33.23 19.34
C SER A 501 -39.39 -32.42 20.07
#